data_AF-A0A1H6X4F1-F1
#
_entry.id   AF-A0A1H6X4F1-F1
#
_cell.length_a   1.000
_cell.length_b   1.000
_cell.length_c   1.000
_cell.angle_alpha   90.00
_cell.angle_beta   90.00
_cell.angle_gamma   90.00
#
_symmetry.space_group_name_H-M   'P 1'
#
loop_
_entity.id
_entity.type
_entity.pdbx_description
1 polymer ?
#
loop_
_entity_poly.entity_id
_entity_poly.type
_entity_poly.pdbx_seq_one_letter_code
_entity_poly.pdbx_strand_id
1 'polypeptide(L)'
;MFTGRTDTPCCLCGQAKTTSRIEVPPRAVTLMENSGPIAWQDIVSPVTLQFCADDWDLVADLALEMGHHPLSRCNVAYASFDLREDFEAMLNETREPNQTELESRLLDRSREVLESADDPLTEQRALVEATIIEVAMDELDVAEAAVD
;
A
#
# COMPACT_ATOMS: atom_id res chain seq x y z
N MET A 1 20.86 12.31 -12.99
CA MET A 1 19.85 11.49 -13.67
C MET A 1 20.00 10.06 -13.16
N PHE A 2 19.14 9.67 -12.21
CA PHE A 2 18.68 8.33 -11.80
C PHE A 2 17.95 8.57 -10.48
N THR A 3 16.66 8.90 -10.56
CA THR A 3 15.82 9.11 -9.39
C THR A 3 15.44 7.75 -8.81
N GLY A 4 16.10 7.36 -7.72
CA GLY A 4 15.55 6.56 -6.61
C GLY A 4 14.69 5.36 -6.97
N ARG A 5 15.07 4.55 -7.96
CA ARG A 5 14.38 3.27 -8.19
C ARG A 5 14.97 2.24 -7.23
N THR A 6 14.40 2.15 -6.04
CA THR A 6 14.66 1.01 -5.15
C THR A 6 13.96 -0.18 -5.80
N ASP A 7 14.70 -0.97 -6.59
CA ASP A 7 14.19 -2.22 -7.16
C ASP A 7 13.95 -3.21 -6.02
N THR A 8 12.78 -3.10 -5.39
CA THR A 8 12.34 -4.05 -4.37
C THR A 8 11.81 -5.33 -5.03
N PRO A 9 12.03 -6.50 -4.41
CA PRO A 9 11.49 -7.77 -4.93
C PRO A 9 9.96 -7.80 -4.91
N CYS A 10 9.40 -8.82 -5.56
CA CYS A 10 7.97 -9.10 -5.47
C CYS A 10 7.54 -9.34 -4.01
N CYS A 11 6.46 -8.69 -3.57
CA CYS A 11 6.01 -8.77 -2.18
C CYS A 11 5.63 -10.20 -1.75
N LEU A 12 5.13 -11.03 -2.67
CA LEU A 12 4.61 -12.37 -2.38
C LEU A 12 5.72 -13.43 -2.42
N CYS A 13 6.44 -13.53 -3.54
CA CYS A 13 7.43 -14.60 -3.75
C CYS A 13 8.90 -14.17 -3.58
N GLY A 14 9.20 -12.88 -3.43
CA GLY A 14 10.57 -12.37 -3.33
C GLY A 14 11.35 -12.38 -4.65
N GLN A 15 10.69 -12.57 -5.80
CA GLN A 15 11.35 -12.51 -7.12
C GLN A 15 11.88 -11.11 -7.42
N ALA A 16 13.16 -11.02 -7.82
CA ALA A 16 13.82 -9.74 -8.10
C ALA A 16 13.28 -9.01 -9.34
N LYS A 17 12.75 -9.74 -10.33
CA LYS A 17 12.18 -9.16 -11.55
C LYS A 17 10.68 -8.95 -11.38
N THR A 18 10.29 -7.69 -11.26
CA THR A 18 8.91 -7.22 -11.11
C THR A 18 8.42 -6.55 -12.41
N THR A 19 7.11 -6.51 -12.60
CA THR A 19 6.46 -5.88 -13.76
C THR A 19 5.38 -4.88 -13.37
N SER A 20 4.79 -5.04 -12.19
CA SER A 20 3.70 -4.21 -11.71
C SER A 20 4.03 -3.64 -10.34
N ARG A 21 3.49 -2.44 -10.08
CA ARG A 21 3.66 -1.69 -8.84
C ARG A 21 2.31 -1.10 -8.44
N ILE A 22 2.02 -1.17 -7.16
CA ILE A 22 0.90 -0.43 -6.54
C ILE A 22 1.39 0.36 -5.33
N GLU A 23 0.61 1.35 -4.94
CA GLU A 23 0.77 2.09 -3.69
C GLU A 23 -0.39 1.76 -2.74
N VAL A 24 -0.11 1.65 -1.44
CA VAL A 24 -1.13 1.48 -0.40
C VAL A 24 -0.90 2.46 0.76
N PRO A 25 -1.95 2.83 1.51
CA PRO A 25 -1.84 3.62 2.74
C PRO A 25 -0.80 3.07 3.73
N PRO A 26 -0.09 3.92 4.49
CA PRO A 26 0.81 3.49 5.57
C PRO A 26 0.22 2.45 6.52
N ARG A 27 -1.04 2.67 6.96
CA ARG A 27 -1.71 1.76 7.91
C ARG A 27 -1.91 0.35 7.35
N ALA A 28 -1.98 0.18 6.03
CA ALA A 28 -2.09 -1.12 5.36
C ALA A 28 -0.88 -2.04 5.62
N VAL A 29 0.27 -1.50 6.05
CA VAL A 29 1.43 -2.31 6.50
C VAL A 29 1.06 -3.23 7.64
N THR A 30 0.14 -2.84 8.51
CA THR A 30 -0.28 -3.66 9.66
C THR A 30 -0.97 -4.97 9.25
N LEU A 31 -1.52 -5.03 8.03
CA LEU A 31 -2.11 -6.25 7.45
C LEU A 31 -1.06 -7.17 6.82
N MET A 32 0.19 -6.73 6.69
CA MET A 32 1.25 -7.46 5.98
C MET A 32 1.93 -8.52 6.84
N GLU A 33 2.48 -9.54 6.19
CA GLU A 33 3.31 -10.54 6.84
C GLU A 33 4.61 -9.91 7.35
N ASN A 34 5.03 -10.28 8.57
CA ASN A 34 6.24 -9.81 9.24
C ASN A 34 6.27 -8.30 9.59
N SER A 35 5.10 -7.63 9.59
CA SER A 35 4.96 -6.19 9.88
C SER A 35 5.06 -5.78 11.35
N GLY A 36 4.97 -6.73 12.29
CA GLY A 36 4.84 -6.46 13.73
C GLY A 36 5.84 -5.43 14.32
N PRO A 37 7.11 -5.35 13.88
CA PRO A 37 8.06 -4.35 14.36
C PRO A 37 7.94 -2.94 13.74
N ILE A 38 7.12 -2.75 12.70
CA ILE A 38 7.07 -1.49 11.93
C ILE A 38 6.09 -0.51 12.58
N ALA A 39 6.60 0.66 13.00
CA ALA A 39 5.78 1.78 13.45
C ALA A 39 5.16 2.49 12.24
N TRP A 40 4.01 2.00 11.78
CA TRP A 40 3.36 2.52 10.57
C TRP A 40 3.06 4.02 10.62
N GLN A 41 2.84 4.58 11.81
CA GLN A 41 2.60 6.01 12.00
C GLN A 41 3.81 6.87 11.58
N ASP A 42 5.03 6.33 11.69
CA ASP A 42 6.27 7.01 11.30
C ASP A 42 6.58 6.88 9.80
N ILE A 43 5.76 6.16 9.03
CA ILE A 43 5.88 6.09 7.56
C ILE A 43 5.34 7.37 6.95
N VAL A 44 6.16 8.11 6.21
CA VAL A 44 5.84 9.45 5.66
C VAL A 44 5.58 9.45 4.14
N SER A 45 5.53 8.27 3.51
CA SER A 45 5.23 8.11 2.09
C SER A 45 4.26 6.95 1.84
N PRO A 46 3.60 6.88 0.66
CA PRO A 46 2.83 5.69 0.30
C PRO A 46 3.69 4.43 0.37
N VAL A 47 3.12 3.34 0.85
CA VAL A 47 3.80 2.06 0.90
C VAL A 47 3.73 1.43 -0.47
N THR A 48 4.89 1.23 -1.08
CA THR A 48 5.00 0.72 -2.44
C THR A 48 5.22 -0.79 -2.41
N LEU A 49 4.39 -1.52 -3.16
CA LEU A 49 4.49 -2.95 -3.35
C LEU A 49 4.78 -3.27 -4.82
N GLN A 50 5.63 -4.25 -5.06
CA GLN A 50 5.94 -4.73 -6.40
C GLN A 50 5.51 -6.19 -6.59
N PHE A 51 5.18 -6.54 -7.83
CA PHE A 51 4.73 -7.88 -8.22
C PHE A 51 5.47 -8.35 -9.47
N CYS A 52 5.86 -9.63 -9.49
CA CYS A 52 6.29 -10.30 -10.73
C CYS A 52 5.07 -10.53 -11.63
N ALA A 53 5.30 -10.96 -12.88
CA ALA A 53 4.20 -11.18 -13.83
C ALA A 53 3.24 -12.27 -13.33
N ASP A 54 3.79 -13.40 -12.86
CA ASP A 54 3.00 -14.57 -12.43
C ASP A 54 2.10 -14.23 -11.22
N ASP A 55 2.65 -13.53 -10.22
CA ASP A 55 1.89 -13.11 -9.04
C ASP A 55 0.94 -11.95 -9.34
N TRP A 56 1.25 -11.11 -10.33
CA TRP A 56 0.39 -9.97 -10.69
C TRP A 56 -0.94 -10.43 -11.25
N ASP A 57 -0.95 -11.44 -12.13
CA ASP A 57 -2.20 -11.98 -12.68
C ASP A 57 -3.10 -12.51 -11.55
N LEU A 58 -2.52 -13.25 -10.59
CA LEU A 58 -3.24 -13.72 -9.42
C LEU A 58 -3.79 -12.58 -8.55
N VAL A 59 -3.01 -11.52 -8.35
CA VAL A 59 -3.43 -10.35 -7.57
C VAL A 59 -4.55 -9.59 -8.27
N ALA A 60 -4.51 -9.50 -9.60
CA ALA A 60 -5.55 -8.86 -10.38
C ALA A 60 -6.88 -9.61 -10.24
N ASP A 61 -6.87 -10.94 -10.37
CA ASP A 61 -8.07 -11.78 -10.18
C ASP A 61 -8.59 -11.66 -8.74
N LEU A 62 -7.70 -11.73 -7.74
CA LEU A 62 -8.06 -11.61 -6.32
C LEU A 62 -8.75 -10.26 -6.03
N ALA A 63 -8.22 -9.18 -6.56
CA ALA A 63 -8.79 -7.85 -6.37
C ALA A 63 -10.10 -7.68 -7.14
N LEU A 64 -10.09 -7.86 -8.45
CA LEU A 64 -11.19 -7.46 -9.32
C LEU A 64 -12.34 -8.47 -9.36
N GLU A 65 -12.05 -9.77 -9.26
CA GLU A 65 -13.09 -10.80 -9.33
C GLU A 65 -13.60 -11.21 -7.94
N MET A 66 -12.73 -11.19 -6.93
CA MET A 66 -13.06 -11.69 -5.59
C MET A 66 -13.24 -10.59 -4.55
N GLY A 67 -12.87 -9.33 -4.85
CA GLY A 67 -12.98 -8.22 -3.90
C GLY A 67 -12.09 -8.41 -2.67
N HIS A 68 -10.91 -8.99 -2.83
CA HIS A 68 -9.96 -9.26 -1.75
C HIS A 68 -8.56 -8.67 -2.04
N HIS A 69 -7.73 -8.56 -1.00
CA HIS A 69 -6.36 -8.04 -1.15
C HIS A 69 -5.28 -9.08 -0.80
N PRO A 70 -4.05 -8.95 -1.35
CA PRO A 70 -2.96 -9.90 -1.10
C PRO A 70 -2.16 -9.62 0.19
N LEU A 71 -2.45 -8.53 0.91
CA LEU A 71 -1.55 -7.97 1.93
C LEU A 71 -1.11 -8.97 3.00
N SER A 72 -2.00 -9.83 3.50
CA SER A 72 -1.69 -10.86 4.51
C SER A 72 -0.62 -11.88 4.11
N ARG A 73 -0.28 -11.95 2.81
CA ARG A 73 0.81 -12.77 2.27
C ARG A 73 1.96 -11.95 1.70
N CYS A 74 1.83 -10.63 1.59
CA CYS A 74 2.95 -9.79 1.21
C CYS A 74 3.91 -9.66 2.40
N ASN A 75 5.18 -9.97 2.18
CA ASN A 75 6.22 -9.74 3.17
C ASN A 75 6.60 -8.25 3.22
N VAL A 76 6.45 -7.62 4.38
CA VAL A 76 6.78 -6.20 4.58
C VAL A 76 8.23 -5.87 4.23
N ALA A 77 9.15 -6.84 4.34
CA ALA A 77 10.57 -6.66 4.01
C ALA A 77 10.83 -6.35 2.52
N TYR A 78 9.85 -6.59 1.65
CA TYR A 78 9.90 -6.28 0.23
C TYR A 78 9.10 -5.02 -0.15
N ALA A 79 8.43 -4.39 0.82
CA ALA A 79 7.81 -3.10 0.62
C ALA A 79 8.85 -1.99 0.62
N SER A 80 8.56 -0.91 -0.11
CA SER A 80 9.35 0.32 -0.09
C SER A 80 8.52 1.44 0.52
N PHE A 81 9.05 2.09 1.54
CA PHE A 81 8.46 3.25 2.19
C PHE A 81 9.54 4.05 2.89
N ASP A 82 9.26 5.32 3.14
CA ASP A 82 10.17 6.21 3.86
C ASP A 82 9.69 6.32 5.30
N LEU A 83 10.57 5.99 6.24
CA LEU A 83 10.37 6.33 7.63
C LEU A 83 10.86 7.75 7.85
N ARG A 84 10.21 8.47 8.76
CA ARG A 84 10.70 9.75 9.23
C ARG A 84 12.15 9.59 9.71
N GLU A 85 13.06 10.40 9.16
CA GLU A 85 14.43 10.43 9.65
C GLU A 85 14.46 11.02 11.08
N ASP A 86 15.22 10.42 11.99
CA ASP A 86 15.38 10.83 13.41
C ASP A 86 15.91 12.28 13.64
N PHE A 87 15.95 13.13 12.62
CA PHE A 87 16.44 14.51 12.67
C PHE A 87 15.58 15.48 13.51
N GLU A 88 14.45 15.04 14.06
CA GLU A 88 13.62 15.87 14.97
C GLU A 88 14.21 15.99 16.38
N ALA A 89 15.20 15.17 16.75
CA ALA A 89 15.90 15.31 18.04
C ALA A 89 16.61 16.67 18.20
N MET A 90 16.82 17.43 17.12
CA MET A 90 17.46 18.76 17.16
C MET A 90 16.50 19.96 17.16
N LEU A 91 15.23 19.81 16.77
CA LEU A 91 14.35 20.98 16.51
C LEU A 91 13.16 21.16 17.46
N ASN A 92 12.96 20.28 18.44
CA ASN A 92 11.94 20.48 19.49
C ASN A 92 10.50 20.71 18.96
N GLU A 93 10.22 20.33 17.71
CA GLU A 93 8.87 20.28 17.14
C GLU A 93 8.42 18.83 17.12
N THR A 94 7.93 18.33 18.25
CA THR A 94 7.24 17.05 18.34
C THR A 94 5.85 17.19 17.72
N ARG A 95 5.73 17.15 16.40
CA ARG A 95 4.41 16.99 15.76
C ARG A 95 4.02 15.52 15.86
N GLU A 96 2.87 15.23 16.45
CA GLU A 96 2.35 13.85 16.50
C GLU A 96 2.15 13.33 15.07
N PRO A 97 2.61 12.10 14.77
CA PRO A 97 2.50 11.53 13.44
C PRO A 97 1.02 11.41 13.05
N ASN A 98 0.65 12.04 11.94
CA ASN A 98 -0.70 12.03 11.41
C ASN A 98 -0.63 11.77 9.91
N GLN A 99 -1.04 10.55 9.51
CA GLN A 99 -1.07 10.13 8.11
C GLN A 99 -2.45 10.35 7.46
N THR A 100 -3.41 10.95 8.18
CA THR A 100 -4.80 11.08 7.73
C THR A 100 -4.91 11.80 6.38
N GLU A 101 -4.12 12.84 6.12
CA GLU A 101 -4.12 13.54 4.83
C GLU A 101 -3.64 12.66 3.67
N LEU A 102 -2.55 11.90 3.87
CA LEU A 102 -2.00 10.97 2.89
C LEU A 102 -3.01 9.87 2.58
N GLU A 103 -3.60 9.27 3.62
CA GLU A 103 -4.59 8.20 3.46
C GLU A 103 -5.85 8.70 2.76
N SER A 104 -6.37 9.86 3.16
CA SER A 104 -7.57 10.46 2.53
C SER A 104 -7.33 10.71 1.04
N ARG A 105 -6.16 11.25 0.69
CA ARG A 105 -5.78 11.49 -0.72
C ARG A 105 -5.68 10.20 -1.53
N LEU A 106 -5.16 9.12 -0.95
CA LEU A 106 -5.10 7.82 -1.64
C LEU A 106 -6.49 7.24 -1.81
N LEU A 107 -7.32 7.25 -0.76
CA LEU A 107 -8.70 6.78 -0.80
C LEU A 107 -9.56 7.54 -1.81
N ASP A 108 -9.47 8.87 -1.84
CA ASP A 108 -10.24 9.68 -2.78
C ASP A 108 -9.82 9.39 -4.23
N ARG A 109 -8.52 9.25 -4.50
CA ARG A 109 -8.03 8.80 -5.82
C ARG A 109 -8.55 7.41 -6.17
N SER A 110 -8.54 6.47 -5.22
CA SER A 110 -9.07 5.13 -5.45
C SER A 110 -10.55 5.16 -5.82
N ARG A 111 -11.35 5.96 -5.11
CA ARG A 111 -12.78 6.14 -5.41
C ARG A 111 -13.00 6.70 -6.82
N GLU A 112 -12.26 7.73 -7.22
CA GLU A 112 -12.33 8.29 -8.58
C GLU A 112 -12.02 7.25 -9.67
N VAL A 113 -11.03 6.39 -9.42
CA VAL A 113 -10.66 5.30 -10.33
C VAL A 113 -11.78 4.25 -10.42
N LEU A 114 -12.36 3.86 -9.29
CA LEU A 114 -13.46 2.88 -9.23
C LEU A 114 -14.74 3.42 -9.87
N GLU A 115 -15.04 4.71 -9.71
CA GLU A 115 -16.15 5.38 -10.42
C GLU A 115 -15.96 5.39 -11.94
N SER A 116 -14.71 5.31 -12.39
CA SER A 116 -14.32 5.27 -13.81
C SER A 116 -14.06 3.85 -14.32
N ALA A 117 -14.52 2.81 -13.63
CA ALA A 117 -14.21 1.42 -13.96
C ALA A 117 -14.72 0.96 -15.34
N ASP A 118 -15.83 1.53 -15.81
CA ASP A 118 -16.39 1.22 -17.14
C ASP A 118 -15.71 2.01 -18.28
N ASP A 119 -14.80 2.95 -17.98
CA ASP A 119 -14.04 3.70 -18.99
C ASP A 119 -12.94 2.81 -19.61
N PRO A 120 -12.94 2.58 -20.94
CA PRO A 120 -11.89 1.81 -21.62
C PRO A 120 -10.47 2.38 -21.48
N LEU A 121 -10.32 3.64 -21.06
CA LEU A 121 -9.04 4.29 -20.81
C LEU A 121 -8.51 4.05 -19.39
N THR A 122 -9.32 3.50 -18.49
CA THR A 122 -8.90 3.18 -17.13
C THR A 122 -7.97 1.96 -17.15
N GLU A 123 -6.76 2.12 -16.63
CA GLU A 123 -5.79 1.03 -16.55
C GLU A 123 -6.25 -0.03 -15.54
N GLN A 124 -6.18 -1.31 -15.93
CA GLN A 124 -6.45 -2.43 -15.02
C GLN A 124 -5.63 -2.35 -13.73
N ARG A 125 -4.35 -1.95 -13.82
CA ARG A 125 -3.48 -1.74 -12.66
C ARG A 125 -4.03 -0.71 -11.68
N ALA A 126 -4.63 0.36 -12.18
CA ALA A 126 -5.24 1.39 -11.34
C ALA A 126 -6.48 0.84 -10.63
N LEU A 127 -7.30 0.03 -11.31
CA LEU A 127 -8.45 -0.64 -10.70
C LEU A 127 -8.04 -1.63 -9.60
N VAL A 128 -7.00 -2.42 -9.84
CA VAL A 128 -6.44 -3.34 -8.84
C VAL A 128 -5.94 -2.59 -7.62
N GLU A 129 -5.14 -1.54 -7.82
CA GLU A 129 -4.65 -0.67 -6.73
C GLU A 129 -5.82 -0.06 -5.94
N ALA A 130 -6.80 0.51 -6.62
CA ALA A 130 -7.94 1.15 -5.99
C ALA A 130 -8.78 0.17 -5.16
N THR A 131 -9.04 -1.02 -5.70
CA THR A 131 -9.79 -2.08 -5.01
C THR A 131 -9.04 -2.57 -3.77
N ILE A 132 -7.72 -2.80 -3.88
CA ILE A 132 -6.90 -3.21 -2.75
C ILE A 132 -6.92 -2.16 -1.63
N ILE A 133 -6.81 -0.87 -1.98
CA ILE A 133 -6.87 0.22 -1.01
C ILE A 133 -8.22 0.24 -0.30
N GLU A 134 -9.33 0.18 -1.03
CA GLU A 134 -10.67 0.22 -0.45
C GLU A 134 -10.88 -0.94 0.53
N VAL A 135 -10.63 -2.17 0.09
CA VAL A 135 -10.86 -3.38 0.89
C VAL A 135 -9.94 -3.42 2.12
N ALA A 136 -8.68 -3.04 1.97
CA ALA A 136 -7.74 -3.02 3.10
C ALA A 136 -8.14 -2.01 4.17
N MET A 137 -8.64 -0.84 3.76
CA MET A 137 -9.05 0.19 4.70
C MET A 137 -10.37 -0.17 5.40
N ASP A 138 -11.31 -0.81 4.70
CA ASP A 138 -12.52 -1.36 5.32
C ASP A 138 -12.19 -2.42 6.39
N GLU A 139 -11.26 -3.34 6.10
CA GLU A 139 -10.81 -4.35 7.08
C GLU A 139 -10.20 -3.70 8.34
N LEU A 140 -9.40 -2.65 8.16
CA LEU A 140 -8.76 -1.92 9.26
C LEU A 140 -9.77 -1.12 10.10
N ASP A 141 -10.73 -0.46 9.46
CA ASP A 141 -11.77 0.30 10.16
C ASP A 141 -12.69 -0.62 10.96
N VAL A 142 -13.01 -1.81 10.45
CA VAL A 142 -13.76 -2.84 11.19
C VAL A 142 -12.96 -3.36 12.38
N ALA A 143 -11.66 -3.60 12.21
CA ALA A 143 -10.79 -4.06 13.29
C ALA A 143 -10.66 -2.99 14.41
N GLU A 144 -10.56 -1.71 14.06
CA GLU A 144 -10.49 -0.60 15.02
C GLU A 144 -11.79 -0.48 15.82
N ALA A 145 -12.95 -0.52 15.15
CA ALA A 145 -14.25 -0.45 15.80
C ALA A 145 -14.56 -1.64 16.74
N ALA A 146 -13.87 -2.78 16.60
CA ALA A 146 -14.03 -3.94 17.47
C ALA A 146 -13.23 -3.86 18.78
N VAL A 147 -12.30 -2.91 18.89
CA VAL A 147 -11.40 -2.74 20.05
C VAL A 147 -11.88 -1.63 21.00
N ASP A 148 -12.84 -0.81 20.56
CA ASP A 148 -13.58 0.20 21.36
C ASP A 148 -14.83 -0.40 22.07
#